data_AF-D8V3J1-F1
#
_entry.id   AF-D8V3J1-F1
#
_cell.length_a   1.000
_cell.length_b   1.000
_cell.length_c   1.000
_cell.angle_alpha   90.00
_cell.angle_beta   90.00
_cell.angle_gamma   90.00
#
_symmetry.space_group_name_H-M   'P 1'
#
loop_
_entity.id
_entity.type
_entity.pdbx_description
1 polymer ?
#
loop_
_entity_poly.entity_id
_entity_poly.type
_entity_poly.pdbx_seq_one_letter_code
_entity_poly.pdbx_strand_id
1 'polypeptide(L)'
;FIVRLKGVDAFGRANEVAIVKVPRVLPRLVRLPEKIAGKQRLFVSISSIVRAHLVELFPGREVAEFAQFRVTRHSDLAVDEEDVSDLRTALRQGLHHRHYGQAVRLEVSFACSPMLSDLLLGQFGLPTEALFRVKGPVNLVRQSQLVDLVDDPALLFPPWRPAWPRQLQPGRSVMAQIRKRDVLIHQPFESFDGVLELLREAVNDPEVLAIKQTI
;
A
#
# COMPACT_ATOMS: atom_id res chain seq x y z
N PHE A 1 12.99 9.82 1.75
CA PHE A 1 13.56 11.11 1.33
C PHE A 1 15.05 10.97 1.19
N ILE A 2 15.64 11.68 0.25
CA ILE A 2 17.08 11.81 0.10
C ILE A 2 17.46 13.23 0.53
N VAL A 3 18.53 13.34 1.29
CA VAL A 3 18.98 14.60 1.90
C VAL A 3 20.46 14.77 1.60
N ARG A 4 20.84 15.95 1.10
CA ARG A 4 22.23 16.36 0.96
C ARG A 4 22.64 17.18 2.17
N LEU A 5 23.74 16.80 2.80
CA LEU A 5 24.24 17.39 4.04
C LEU A 5 25.63 17.97 3.80
N LYS A 6 25.90 19.13 4.41
CA LYS A 6 27.25 19.70 4.51
C LYS A 6 27.72 19.67 5.97
N GLY A 7 29.04 19.76 6.15
CA GLY A 7 29.69 19.68 7.45
C GLY A 7 29.85 18.24 7.96
N VAL A 8 30.42 18.12 9.16
CA VAL A 8 30.70 16.86 9.85
C VAL A 8 29.62 16.58 10.90
N ASP A 9 29.30 15.30 11.10
CA ASP A 9 28.41 14.91 12.21
C ASP A 9 29.12 15.00 13.57
N ALA A 10 28.38 14.76 14.65
CA ALA A 10 28.89 14.76 16.03
C ALA A 10 30.01 13.73 16.28
N PHE A 11 30.26 12.81 15.35
CA PHE A 11 31.28 11.77 15.41
C PHE A 11 32.43 12.03 14.42
N GLY A 12 32.49 13.22 13.81
CA GLY A 12 33.53 13.62 12.86
C GLY A 12 33.41 12.97 11.48
N ARG A 13 32.28 12.32 11.17
CA ARG A 13 32.06 11.68 9.86
C ARG A 13 31.48 12.68 8.87
N ALA A 14 31.94 12.61 7.63
CA ALA A 14 31.42 13.37 6.52
C ALA A 14 30.73 12.44 5.52
N ASN A 15 29.42 12.20 5.69
CA ASN A 15 28.60 11.64 4.62
C ASN A 15 27.81 12.76 3.95
N GLU A 16 28.00 12.94 2.64
CA GLU A 16 27.33 14.00 1.89
C GLU A 16 25.82 13.73 1.72
N VAL A 17 25.38 12.46 1.82
CA VAL A 17 24.00 12.07 1.58
C VAL A 17 23.45 11.21 2.71
N ALA A 18 22.17 11.43 3.05
CA ALA A 18 21.40 10.63 4.00
C ALA A 18 20.02 10.25 3.45
N ILE A 19 19.53 9.08 3.87
CA ILE A 19 18.19 8.58 3.52
C ILE A 19 17.30 8.60 4.75
N VAL A 20 16.25 9.43 4.70
CA VAL A 20 15.21 9.47 5.74
C VAL A 20 14.04 8.59 5.29
N LYS A 21 13.84 7.46 5.97
CA LYS A 21 12.71 6.54 5.73
C LYS A 21 11.54 6.94 6.62
N VAL A 22 10.34 7.04 6.04
CA VAL A 22 9.12 7.24 6.83
C VAL A 22 8.45 5.89 7.07
N PRO A 23 8.31 5.44 8.32
CA PRO A 23 7.63 4.19 8.67
C PRO A 23 6.25 4.10 8.01
N ARG A 24 5.84 2.88 7.65
CA ARG A 24 4.53 2.63 7.00
C ARG A 24 3.36 2.82 7.97
N VAL A 25 3.59 2.60 9.26
CA VAL A 25 2.58 2.78 10.34
C VAL A 25 2.16 4.24 10.52
N LEU A 26 3.01 5.20 10.11
CA LEU A 26 2.68 6.61 10.24
C LEU A 26 1.73 7.07 9.12
N PRO A 27 0.69 7.84 9.45
CA PRO A 27 -0.22 8.40 8.45
C PRO A 27 0.53 9.31 7.48
N ARG A 28 0.05 9.37 6.24
CA ARG A 28 0.67 10.19 5.18
C ARG A 28 0.09 11.58 5.10
N LEU A 29 -1.15 11.71 5.57
CA LEU A 29 -1.83 12.97 5.79
C LEU A 29 -2.27 13.02 7.25
N VAL A 30 -2.08 14.18 7.88
CA VAL A 30 -2.46 14.44 9.26
C VAL A 30 -3.44 15.60 9.26
N ARG A 31 -4.58 15.42 9.92
CA ARG A 31 -5.56 16.49 10.13
C ARG A 31 -4.99 17.51 11.12
N LEU A 32 -5.06 18.80 10.78
CA LEU A 32 -4.63 19.85 11.68
C LEU A 32 -5.64 20.01 12.83
N PRO A 33 -5.16 20.30 14.06
CA PRO A 33 -6.03 20.60 15.20
C PRO A 33 -6.99 21.76 14.92
N GLU A 34 -8.19 21.70 15.51
CA GLU A 34 -9.23 22.73 15.32
C GLU A 34 -8.76 24.14 15.73
N LYS A 35 -7.90 24.24 16.74
CA LYS A 35 -7.29 25.52 17.16
C LYS A 35 -6.50 26.23 16.06
N ILE A 36 -6.00 25.49 15.05
CA ILE A 36 -5.26 26.03 13.89
C ILE A 36 -6.20 26.17 12.69
N ALA A 37 -7.04 25.16 12.46
CA ALA A 37 -7.87 25.09 11.26
C ALA A 37 -9.17 25.93 11.36
N GLY A 38 -9.56 26.35 12.56
CA GLY A 38 -10.83 27.03 12.80
C GLY A 38 -12.00 26.17 12.33
N LYS A 39 -12.82 26.71 11.42
CA LYS A 39 -13.96 26.00 10.81
C LYS A 39 -13.59 25.19 9.56
N GLN A 40 -12.35 25.28 9.08
CA GLN A 40 -11.91 24.59 7.86
C GLN A 40 -11.40 23.18 8.18
N ARG A 41 -11.46 22.28 7.19
CA ARG A 41 -10.82 20.96 7.26
C ARG A 41 -9.44 21.06 6.61
N LEU A 42 -8.42 21.31 7.43
CA LEU A 42 -7.03 21.43 6.96
C LEU A 42 -6.23 20.16 7.23
N PHE A 43 -5.39 19.79 6.28
CA PHE A 43 -4.53 18.61 6.34
C PHE A 43 -3.10 18.99 5.96
N VAL A 44 -2.14 18.32 6.58
CA VAL A 44 -0.72 18.47 6.27
C VAL A 44 -0.13 17.13 5.87
N SER A 45 0.74 17.13 4.86
CA SER A 45 1.46 15.92 4.46
C SER A 45 2.57 15.59 5.43
N ILE A 46 2.82 14.30 5.66
CA ILE A 46 3.98 13.85 6.44
C ILE A 46 5.30 14.34 5.84
N SER A 47 5.35 14.50 4.52
CA SER A 47 6.52 15.05 3.82
C SER A 47 6.78 16.51 4.21
N SER A 48 5.73 17.30 4.43
CA SER A 48 5.83 18.68 4.91
C SER A 48 6.32 18.73 6.36
N ILE A 49 5.80 17.84 7.22
CA ILE A 49 6.24 17.73 8.62
C ILE A 49 7.73 17.36 8.67
N VAL A 50 8.14 16.31 7.95
CA VAL A 50 9.55 15.87 7.92
C VAL A 50 10.46 16.96 7.38
N ARG A 51 10.02 17.71 6.35
CA ARG A 51 10.78 18.85 5.84
C ARG A 51 10.94 19.95 6.90
N ALA A 52 9.90 20.26 7.66
CA ALA A 52 9.94 21.31 8.70
C ALA A 52 10.88 20.95 9.86
N HIS A 53 10.98 19.66 10.20
CA HIS A 53 11.81 19.16 11.30
C HIS A 53 13.13 18.52 10.83
N LEU A 54 13.56 18.79 9.59
CA LEU A 54 14.71 18.11 9.00
C LEU A 54 16.02 18.44 9.74
N VAL A 55 16.12 19.66 10.29
CA VAL A 55 17.29 20.11 11.07
C VAL A 55 17.45 19.30 12.36
N GLU A 56 16.33 18.91 13.00
CA GLU A 56 16.35 18.11 14.23
C GLU A 56 16.87 16.68 13.98
N LEU A 57 16.71 16.17 12.74
CA LEU A 57 17.24 14.85 12.36
C LEU A 57 18.75 14.88 12.10
N PHE A 58 19.35 16.05 11.85
CA PHE A 58 20.75 16.22 11.49
C PHE A 58 21.41 17.35 12.30
N PRO A 59 21.49 17.24 13.63
CA PRO A 59 22.05 18.28 14.49
C PRO A 59 23.51 18.57 14.13
N GLY A 60 23.87 19.85 14.09
CA GLY A 60 25.23 20.31 13.76
C GLY A 60 25.58 20.27 12.26
N ARG A 61 24.63 19.93 11.39
CA ARG A 61 24.85 19.83 9.93
C ARG A 61 23.90 20.74 9.17
N GLU A 62 24.39 21.29 8.05
CA GLU A 62 23.57 22.09 7.13
C GLU A 62 22.87 21.15 6.15
N VAL A 63 21.55 21.24 6.07
CA VAL A 63 20.78 20.57 5.01
C VAL A 63 20.81 21.43 3.75
N ALA A 64 21.59 21.00 2.76
CA ALA A 64 21.74 21.72 1.49
C ALA A 64 20.58 21.42 0.53
N GLU A 65 20.14 20.16 0.45
CA GLU A 65 19.08 19.74 -0.46
C GLU A 65 18.22 18.65 0.16
N PHE A 66 16.93 18.63 -0.20
CA PHE A 66 15.97 17.63 0.26
C PHE A 66 14.97 17.29 -0.86
N ALA A 67 14.87 16.00 -1.19
CA ALA A 67 13.95 15.51 -2.19
C ALA A 67 13.16 14.27 -1.73
N GLN A 68 11.92 14.18 -2.22
CA GLN A 68 11.12 12.96 -2.10
C GLN A 68 11.50 12.02 -3.23
N PHE A 69 11.59 10.73 -2.93
CA PHE A 69 11.76 9.71 -3.97
C PHE A 69 11.04 8.42 -3.59
N ARG A 70 10.70 7.63 -4.61
CA ARG A 70 10.12 6.29 -4.50
C ARG A 70 10.79 5.41 -5.53
N VAL A 71 11.17 4.21 -5.08
CA VAL A 71 11.57 3.13 -5.99
C VAL A 71 10.43 2.14 -6.09
N THR A 72 10.10 1.76 -7.32
CA THR A 72 9.24 0.62 -7.61
C THR A 72 10.12 -0.55 -8.00
N ARG A 73 9.86 -1.70 -7.40
CA ARG A 73 10.58 -2.94 -7.65
C ARG A 73 9.65 -3.94 -8.32
N HIS A 74 10.23 -4.72 -9.23
CA HIS A 74 9.56 -5.88 -9.77
C HIS A 74 9.12 -6.81 -8.64
N SER A 75 7.93 -7.36 -8.75
CA SER A 75 7.35 -8.25 -7.75
C SER A 75 7.22 -9.68 -8.24
N ASP A 76 7.88 -10.07 -9.34
CA ASP A 76 7.82 -11.48 -9.75
C ASP A 76 8.27 -12.37 -8.62
N LEU A 77 7.45 -13.38 -8.43
CA LEU A 77 7.76 -14.56 -7.66
C LEU A 77 7.90 -15.65 -8.73
N ALA A 78 9.09 -15.76 -9.32
CA ALA A 78 9.43 -16.96 -10.07
C ALA A 78 9.63 -18.06 -9.03
N VAL A 79 8.56 -18.78 -8.71
CA VAL A 79 8.62 -20.03 -7.96
C VAL A 79 8.56 -21.11 -9.02
N ASP A 80 9.65 -21.86 -9.16
CA ASP A 80 9.67 -23.00 -10.06
C ASP A 80 8.80 -24.10 -9.43
N GLU A 81 7.63 -24.36 -10.02
CA GLU A 81 6.66 -25.32 -9.49
C GLU A 81 7.21 -26.76 -9.52
N GLU A 82 8.20 -27.02 -10.38
CA GLU A 82 8.85 -28.33 -10.50
C GLU A 82 9.85 -28.60 -9.35
N ASP A 83 10.44 -27.55 -8.77
CA ASP A 83 11.49 -27.67 -7.74
C ASP A 83 10.98 -27.63 -6.29
N VAL A 84 9.67 -27.43 -6.06
CA VAL A 84 9.14 -27.21 -4.71
C VAL A 84 7.98 -28.12 -4.33
N SER A 85 8.24 -29.01 -3.37
CA SER A 85 7.26 -29.98 -2.85
C SER A 85 6.09 -29.37 -2.06
N ASP A 86 6.25 -28.14 -1.54
CA ASP A 86 5.18 -27.38 -0.85
C ASP A 86 5.14 -25.93 -1.34
N LEU A 87 4.37 -25.73 -2.40
CA LEU A 87 4.14 -24.44 -3.05
C LEU A 87 3.65 -23.36 -2.06
N ARG A 88 2.86 -23.73 -1.04
CA ARG A 88 2.34 -22.77 -0.05
C ARG A 88 3.46 -22.20 0.81
N THR A 89 4.38 -23.05 1.25
CA THR A 89 5.56 -22.62 2.02
C THR A 89 6.51 -21.81 1.15
N ALA A 90 6.71 -22.22 -0.11
CA ALA A 90 7.50 -21.49 -1.11
C ALA A 90 6.97 -20.08 -1.35
N LEU A 91 5.66 -19.94 -1.58
CA LEU A 91 4.99 -18.65 -1.78
C LEU A 91 5.09 -17.78 -0.54
N ARG A 92 4.91 -18.33 0.66
CA ARG A 92 5.10 -17.57 1.92
C ARG A 92 6.52 -17.02 2.04
N GLN A 93 7.53 -17.83 1.76
CA GLN A 93 8.93 -17.42 1.81
C GLN A 93 9.27 -16.40 0.72
N GLY A 94 8.78 -16.60 -0.51
CA GLY A 94 8.93 -15.65 -1.61
C GLY A 94 8.28 -14.30 -1.30
N LEU A 95 7.09 -14.30 -0.68
CA LEU A 95 6.41 -13.07 -0.23
C LEU A 95 7.25 -12.26 0.77
N HIS A 96 8.03 -12.91 1.63
CA HIS A 96 8.98 -12.23 2.52
C HIS A 96 10.14 -11.58 1.75
N HIS A 97 10.59 -12.19 0.66
CA HIS A 97 11.69 -11.68 -0.18
C HIS A 97 11.25 -10.68 -1.26
N ARG A 98 9.93 -10.48 -1.45
CA ARG A 98 9.36 -9.53 -2.43
C ARG A 98 9.92 -8.11 -2.32
N HIS A 99 10.39 -7.71 -1.15
CA HIS A 99 11.01 -6.39 -0.94
C HIS A 99 12.39 -6.22 -1.61
N TYR A 100 13.00 -7.30 -2.12
CA TYR A 100 14.32 -7.30 -2.75
C TYR A 100 14.31 -7.46 -4.28
N GLY A 101 13.14 -7.53 -4.92
CA GLY A 101 13.05 -7.63 -6.39
C GLY A 101 13.76 -6.49 -7.11
N GLN A 102 14.13 -6.69 -8.38
CA GLN A 102 14.91 -5.72 -9.16
C GLN A 102 14.21 -4.35 -9.21
N ALA A 103 14.95 -3.26 -9.04
CA ALA A 103 14.40 -1.93 -9.22
C ALA A 103 14.03 -1.72 -10.69
N VAL A 104 12.85 -1.18 -10.95
CA VAL A 104 12.34 -0.96 -12.33
C VAL A 104 11.96 0.48 -12.61
N ARG A 105 11.69 1.28 -11.57
CA ARG A 105 11.30 2.68 -11.73
C ARG A 105 11.72 3.51 -10.54
N LEU A 106 12.26 4.69 -10.81
CA LEU A 106 12.57 5.71 -9.81
C LEU A 106 11.69 6.94 -10.06
N GLU A 107 10.87 7.29 -9.07
CA GLU A 107 10.12 8.55 -9.05
C GLU A 107 10.82 9.52 -8.08
N VAL A 108 11.06 10.76 -8.50
CA VAL A 108 11.60 11.83 -7.65
C VAL A 108 10.72 13.06 -7.71
N SER A 109 10.72 13.88 -6.66
CA SER A 109 10.08 15.20 -6.71
C SER A 109 10.71 16.07 -7.79
N PHE A 110 9.92 16.88 -8.50
CA PHE A 110 10.39 17.71 -9.61
C PHE A 110 11.64 18.55 -9.29
N ALA A 111 11.70 19.12 -8.09
CA ALA A 111 12.82 19.95 -7.60
C ALA A 111 14.07 19.14 -7.16
N CYS A 112 14.09 17.81 -7.32
CA CYS A 112 15.28 17.01 -7.03
C CYS A 112 16.40 17.40 -7.98
N SER A 113 17.60 17.69 -7.47
CA SER A 113 18.74 18.00 -8.33
C SER A 113 19.15 16.79 -9.17
N PRO A 114 19.80 17.01 -10.34
CA PRO A 114 20.42 15.95 -11.12
C PRO A 114 21.40 15.11 -10.29
N MET A 115 22.24 15.75 -9.47
CA MET A 115 23.20 15.07 -8.60
C MET A 115 22.54 14.01 -7.70
N LEU A 116 21.43 14.34 -7.05
CA LEU A 116 20.70 13.39 -6.20
C LEU A 116 19.94 12.33 -7.01
N SER A 117 19.38 12.67 -8.17
CA SER A 117 18.70 11.68 -9.01
C SER A 117 19.67 10.68 -9.63
N ASP A 118 20.84 11.14 -10.06
CA ASP A 118 21.86 10.32 -10.72
C ASP A 118 22.52 9.36 -9.73
N LEU A 119 22.75 9.84 -8.49
CA LEU A 119 23.16 8.98 -7.39
C LEU A 119 22.14 7.86 -7.12
N LEU A 120 20.85 8.20 -7.10
CA LEU A 120 19.78 7.20 -6.91
C LEU A 120 19.72 6.22 -8.09
N LEU A 121 19.85 6.69 -9.34
CA LEU A 121 19.89 5.83 -10.52
C LEU A 121 21.06 4.83 -10.44
N GLY A 122 22.27 5.31 -10.13
CA GLY A 122 23.45 4.46 -9.95
C GLY A 122 23.27 3.45 -8.81
N GLN A 123 22.76 3.89 -7.66
CA GLN A 123 22.54 3.03 -6.49
C GLN A 123 21.54 1.90 -6.76
N PHE A 124 20.56 2.12 -7.65
CA PHE A 124 19.54 1.12 -8.00
C PHE A 124 19.81 0.42 -9.34
N GLY A 125 20.91 0.73 -10.02
CA GLY A 125 21.23 0.17 -11.34
C GLY A 125 20.16 0.47 -12.38
N LEU A 126 19.54 1.65 -12.31
CA LEU A 126 18.45 2.05 -13.19
C LEU A 126 18.96 2.92 -14.34
N PRO A 127 18.45 2.71 -15.56
CA PRO A 127 18.77 3.59 -16.68
C PRO A 127 17.98 4.92 -16.55
N THR A 128 18.42 5.96 -17.26
CA THR A 128 17.83 7.31 -17.15
C THR A 128 16.35 7.34 -17.55
N GLU A 129 15.94 6.47 -18.47
CA GLU A 129 14.56 6.32 -18.93
C GLU A 129 13.62 5.81 -17.82
N ALA A 130 14.17 5.18 -16.79
CA ALA A 130 13.42 4.75 -15.61
C ALA A 130 13.24 5.87 -14.56
N LEU A 131 13.77 7.08 -14.79
CA LEU A 131 13.62 8.25 -13.94
C LEU A 131 12.36 9.06 -14.29
N PHE A 132 11.48 9.22 -13.33
CA PHE A 132 10.25 10.01 -13.44
C PHE A 132 10.31 11.19 -12.47
N ARG A 133 10.30 12.41 -13.02
CA ARG A 133 10.25 13.66 -12.24
C ARG A 133 8.80 14.10 -12.06
N VAL A 134 8.31 14.04 -10.83
CA VAL A 134 6.88 14.25 -10.51
C VAL A 134 6.61 15.70 -10.11
N LYS A 135 5.73 16.38 -10.87
CA LYS A 135 5.17 17.69 -10.53
C LYS A 135 4.04 17.53 -9.51
N GLY A 136 4.39 17.28 -8.26
CA GLY A 136 3.44 17.02 -7.17
C GLY A 136 3.99 16.07 -6.10
N PRO A 137 3.13 15.49 -5.25
CA PRO A 137 3.56 14.52 -4.26
C PRO A 137 4.04 13.24 -4.95
N VAL A 138 5.25 12.79 -4.59
CA VAL A 138 5.72 11.45 -4.98
C VAL A 138 4.81 10.42 -4.30
N ASN A 139 4.39 9.39 -5.05
CA ASN A 139 3.43 8.39 -4.60
C ASN A 139 2.03 8.96 -4.33
N LEU A 140 1.40 9.50 -5.38
CA LEU A 140 0.07 10.11 -5.31
C LEU A 140 -1.02 9.18 -4.73
N VAL A 141 -0.89 7.86 -4.89
CA VAL A 141 -1.81 6.87 -4.31
C VAL A 141 -1.97 7.04 -2.79
N ARG A 142 -0.94 7.53 -2.09
CA ARG A 142 -1.03 7.79 -0.64
C ARG A 142 -2.00 8.90 -0.26
N GLN A 143 -2.44 9.72 -1.23
CA GLN A 143 -3.46 10.74 -1.01
C GLN A 143 -4.87 10.15 -0.94
N SER A 144 -5.07 8.87 -1.26
CA SER A 144 -6.38 8.21 -1.09
C SER A 144 -6.87 8.26 0.36
N GLN A 145 -5.94 8.27 1.32
CA GLN A 145 -6.23 8.45 2.76
C GLN A 145 -7.03 9.73 3.03
N LEU A 146 -6.95 10.75 2.16
CA LEU A 146 -7.71 11.99 2.31
C LEU A 146 -9.22 11.75 2.29
N VAL A 147 -9.69 10.76 1.51
CA VAL A 147 -11.12 10.44 1.39
C VAL A 147 -11.68 10.05 2.76
N ASP A 148 -11.02 9.10 3.43
CA ASP A 148 -11.42 8.65 4.77
C ASP A 148 -11.21 9.72 5.84
N LEU A 149 -10.21 10.60 5.69
CA LEU A 149 -9.95 11.68 6.64
C LEU A 149 -10.93 12.85 6.55
N VAL A 150 -11.47 13.10 5.36
CA VAL A 150 -12.50 14.12 5.12
C VAL A 150 -13.85 13.65 5.64
N ASP A 151 -14.13 12.34 5.52
CA ASP A 151 -15.31 11.64 6.05
C ASP A 151 -16.61 12.42 5.81
N ASP A 152 -16.81 12.84 4.56
CA ASP A 152 -17.99 13.62 4.17
C ASP A 152 -18.89 12.77 3.27
N PRO A 153 -20.04 12.27 3.79
CA PRO A 153 -20.96 11.45 3.00
C PRO A 153 -21.46 12.16 1.73
N ALA A 154 -21.49 13.49 1.70
CA ALA A 154 -21.92 14.24 0.51
C ALA A 154 -20.88 14.19 -0.63
N LEU A 155 -19.63 13.85 -0.33
CA LEU A 155 -18.54 13.71 -1.29
C LEU A 155 -18.29 12.24 -1.69
N LEU A 156 -19.06 11.30 -1.15
CA LEU A 156 -18.91 9.87 -1.38
C LEU A 156 -20.04 9.34 -2.26
N PHE A 157 -19.77 8.23 -2.96
CA PHE A 157 -20.84 7.46 -3.56
C PHE A 157 -21.75 6.91 -2.46
N PRO A 158 -23.08 6.84 -2.71
CA PRO A 158 -23.99 6.18 -1.78
C PRO A 158 -23.50 4.77 -1.44
N PRO A 159 -23.52 4.36 -0.17
CA PRO A 159 -23.05 3.03 0.21
C PRO A 159 -23.93 1.97 -0.46
N TRP A 160 -23.29 1.07 -1.19
CA TRP A 160 -23.96 -0.09 -1.78
C TRP A 160 -24.03 -1.22 -0.76
N ARG A 161 -25.25 -1.66 -0.42
CA ARG A 161 -25.47 -2.85 0.40
C ARG A 161 -25.92 -4.00 -0.50
N PRO A 162 -25.11 -5.07 -0.65
CA PRO A 162 -25.51 -6.19 -1.48
C PRO A 162 -26.77 -6.86 -0.92
N ALA A 163 -27.69 -7.26 -1.79
CA ALA A 163 -28.86 -8.03 -1.39
C ALA A 163 -28.48 -9.49 -1.14
N TRP A 164 -29.27 -10.24 -0.37
CA TRP A 164 -29.12 -11.69 -0.35
C TRP A 164 -29.31 -12.27 -1.76
N PRO A 165 -28.57 -13.32 -2.18
CA PRO A 165 -28.72 -13.88 -3.52
C PRO A 165 -30.17 -14.24 -3.83
N ARG A 166 -30.74 -13.67 -4.89
CA ARG A 166 -32.17 -13.76 -5.24
C ARG A 166 -32.61 -15.19 -5.52
N GLN A 167 -31.68 -16.05 -5.94
CA GLN A 167 -31.96 -17.46 -6.22
C GLN A 167 -32.00 -18.32 -4.95
N LEU A 168 -31.57 -17.79 -3.80
CA LEU A 168 -31.60 -18.44 -2.50
C LEU A 168 -32.66 -17.79 -1.59
N GLN A 169 -33.37 -18.62 -0.84
CA GLN A 169 -34.25 -18.18 0.23
C GLN A 169 -33.45 -18.10 1.54
N PRO A 170 -33.40 -16.93 2.21
CA PRO A 170 -32.78 -16.79 3.53
C PRO A 170 -33.38 -17.76 4.54
N GLY A 171 -32.54 -18.31 5.44
CA GLY A 171 -32.97 -19.21 6.52
C GLY A 171 -33.41 -20.61 6.06
N ARG A 172 -33.27 -20.94 4.77
CA ARG A 172 -33.44 -22.29 4.23
C ARG A 172 -32.07 -22.85 3.87
N SER A 173 -31.91 -24.17 4.03
CA SER A 173 -30.65 -24.84 3.68
C SER A 173 -30.24 -24.51 2.24
N VAL A 174 -29.06 -23.91 2.08
CA VAL A 174 -28.43 -23.61 0.80
C VAL A 174 -28.09 -24.91 0.08
N MET A 175 -27.59 -25.94 0.79
CA MET A 175 -27.33 -27.26 0.21
C MET A 175 -28.60 -27.89 -0.38
N ALA A 176 -29.72 -27.83 0.33
CA ALA A 176 -30.99 -28.36 -0.15
C ALA A 176 -31.54 -27.59 -1.37
N GLN A 177 -31.25 -26.29 -1.49
CA GLN A 177 -31.65 -25.47 -2.62
C GLN A 177 -30.80 -25.77 -3.86
N ILE A 178 -29.48 -25.90 -3.70
CA ILE A 178 -28.56 -26.25 -4.80
C ILE A 178 -28.83 -27.65 -5.34
N ARG A 179 -29.25 -28.61 -4.49
CA ARG A 179 -29.70 -29.94 -4.96
C ARG A 179 -30.89 -29.89 -5.93
N LYS A 180 -31.70 -28.83 -5.89
CA LYS A 180 -32.90 -28.70 -6.75
C LYS A 180 -32.60 -28.00 -8.07
N ARG A 181 -31.62 -27.11 -8.10
CA ARG A 181 -31.24 -26.33 -9.29
C ARG A 181 -29.89 -25.66 -9.07
N ASP A 182 -29.25 -25.31 -10.18
CA ASP A 182 -28.09 -24.43 -10.15
C ASP A 182 -28.44 -23.06 -9.55
N VAL A 183 -27.47 -22.47 -8.84
CA VAL A 183 -27.59 -21.17 -8.19
C VAL A 183 -26.47 -20.27 -8.70
N LEU A 184 -26.83 -19.15 -9.30
CA LEU A 184 -25.91 -18.08 -9.68
C LEU A 184 -25.97 -16.95 -8.64
N ILE A 185 -24.80 -16.46 -8.22
CA ILE A 185 -24.64 -15.29 -7.35
C ILE A 185 -23.86 -14.22 -8.11
N HIS A 186 -24.47 -13.05 -8.32
CA HIS A 186 -23.89 -11.95 -9.08
C HIS A 186 -23.30 -10.86 -8.16
N GLN A 187 -22.00 -10.94 -7.91
CA GLN A 187 -21.27 -9.93 -7.12
C GLN A 187 -20.94 -8.68 -7.95
N PRO A 188 -20.88 -7.47 -7.36
CA PRO A 188 -21.11 -7.15 -5.94
C PRO A 188 -22.58 -6.83 -5.61
N PHE A 189 -23.54 -7.16 -6.49
CA PHE A 189 -24.97 -6.84 -6.29
C PHE A 189 -25.62 -7.77 -5.26
N GLU A 190 -25.21 -9.04 -5.27
CA GLU A 190 -25.63 -10.06 -4.33
C GLU A 190 -24.50 -10.41 -3.35
N SER A 191 -24.87 -10.70 -2.11
CA SER A 191 -23.92 -10.89 -1.01
C SER A 191 -23.17 -12.22 -1.15
N PHE A 192 -21.89 -12.19 -0.80
CA PHE A 192 -21.09 -13.40 -0.63
C PHE A 192 -21.57 -14.28 0.54
N ASP A 193 -22.42 -13.75 1.42
CA ASP A 193 -22.96 -14.48 2.57
C ASP A 193 -23.67 -15.78 2.16
N GLY A 194 -24.21 -15.89 0.95
CA GLY A 194 -24.77 -17.15 0.45
C GLY A 194 -23.73 -18.27 0.33
N VAL A 195 -22.49 -17.94 -0.06
CA VAL A 195 -21.37 -18.89 -0.11
C VAL A 195 -20.89 -19.21 1.31
N LEU A 196 -20.83 -18.21 2.19
CA LEU A 196 -20.46 -18.42 3.59
C LEU A 196 -21.46 -19.34 4.29
N GLU A 197 -22.76 -19.19 4.02
CA GLU A 197 -23.80 -20.03 4.60
C GLU A 197 -23.72 -21.47 4.09
N LEU A 198 -23.46 -21.67 2.78
CA LEU A 198 -23.17 -22.99 2.23
C LEU A 198 -21.99 -23.67 2.95
N LEU A 199 -20.90 -22.94 3.18
CA LEU A 199 -19.73 -23.47 3.90
C LEU A 199 -20.05 -23.77 5.36
N ARG A 200 -20.82 -22.91 6.05
CA ARG A 200 -21.26 -23.16 7.43
C ARG A 200 -22.15 -24.39 7.54
N GLU A 201 -23.10 -24.56 6.62
CA GLU A 201 -23.92 -25.78 6.54
C GLU A 201 -23.02 -26.99 6.33
N ALA A 202 -22.10 -26.93 5.35
CA ALA A 202 -21.22 -28.03 5.02
C ALA A 202 -20.37 -28.52 6.20
N VAL A 203 -19.85 -27.60 7.02
CA VAL A 203 -19.00 -27.94 8.17
C VAL A 203 -19.78 -28.61 9.31
N ASN A 204 -21.09 -28.39 9.40
CA ASN A 204 -21.93 -28.93 10.47
C ASN A 204 -22.80 -30.11 10.04
N ASP A 205 -22.79 -30.48 8.76
CA ASP A 205 -23.56 -31.61 8.22
C ASP A 205 -22.74 -32.92 8.36
N PRO A 206 -23.22 -33.91 9.15
CA PRO A 206 -22.51 -35.18 9.33
C PRO A 206 -22.35 -36.01 8.05
N GLU A 207 -23.16 -35.74 7.02
CA GLU A 207 -23.08 -36.42 5.72
C GLU A 207 -21.99 -35.82 4.80
N VAL A 208 -21.38 -34.70 5.19
CA VAL A 208 -20.30 -34.08 4.42
C VAL A 208 -18.97 -34.74 4.75
N LEU A 209 -18.48 -35.54 3.80
CA LEU A 209 -17.22 -36.29 3.95
C LEU A 209 -15.97 -35.42 3.77
N ALA A 210 -16.02 -34.43 2.88
CA ALA A 210 -14.88 -33.59 2.54
C ALA A 210 -15.31 -32.24 1.96
N ILE A 211 -14.54 -31.18 2.26
CA ILE A 211 -14.65 -29.87 1.62
C ILE A 211 -13.33 -29.61 0.89
N LYS A 212 -13.40 -29.38 -0.41
CA LYS A 212 -12.24 -29.03 -1.25
C LYS A 212 -12.46 -27.63 -1.82
N GLN A 213 -11.49 -26.74 -1.62
CA GLN A 213 -11.55 -25.36 -2.10
C GLN A 213 -10.15 -24.89 -2.50
N THR A 214 -10.07 -24.04 -3.51
CA THR A 214 -8.86 -23.28 -3.86
C THR A 214 -8.88 -21.91 -3.16
N ILE A 215 -7.69 -21.37 -2.88
CA ILE A 215 -7.47 -20.07 -2.24
C ILE A 215 -6.68 -19.20 -3.20
#